data_AF-A0A951XZM5-F1
#
_entry.id   AF-A0A951XZM5-F1
#
_cell.length_a   1.000
_cell.length_b   1.000
_cell.length_c   1.000
_cell.angle_alpha   90.00
_cell.angle_beta   90.00
_cell.angle_gamma   90.00
#
_symmetry.space_group_name_H-M   'P 1'
#
loop_
_entity.id
_entity.type
_entity.pdbx_description
1 polymer ?
#
loop_
_entity_poly.entity_id
_entity_poly.type
_entity_poly.pdbx_seq_one_letter_code
_entity_poly.pdbx_strand_id
1 'polypeptide(L)'
;MTERDFTITLAAAARVEAHRLIKLSSASGTEGEHNGAGETAFIGVSLTAADAGEAFGVRLRGPWGTHRVAGAEAIAAGASLYAAAAGKVKDSADGDIIGTALSAIGGDGQLLEAWLDAGTGATAILRANLAIEELKPYAIPLADVRAAGTGGILGNSAGTPSGALGLTPGTFGTNSPLLVGEAANNNSKTNAGRVLATLPPEYVAGGKVRIRVRARITGDVQVAQTVDVVAHQSDGGGGISADLVTTAAQTVTDEFANYDFVVTPTALSPGDVLDVQVVVAANDTGGNANKLIQIGGLWLLADIRG
;
A
#
# COMPACT_ATOMS: atom_id res chain seq x y z
N MET A 1 9.19 -37.32 19.40
CA MET A 1 9.97 -36.17 18.93
C MET A 1 10.63 -35.61 20.19
N THR A 2 11.90 -35.95 20.43
CA THR A 2 12.59 -35.56 21.66
C THR A 2 12.78 -34.05 21.62
N GLU A 3 12.17 -33.35 22.57
CA GLU A 3 12.36 -31.91 22.78
C GLU A 3 13.87 -31.69 22.95
N ARG A 4 14.52 -31.13 21.92
CA ARG A 4 15.92 -30.74 22.03
C ARG A 4 15.90 -29.49 22.89
N ASP A 5 16.16 -29.66 24.19
CA ASP A 5 16.41 -28.54 25.09
C ASP A 5 17.54 -27.69 24.51
N PHE A 6 17.22 -26.49 24.03
CA PHE A 6 18.18 -25.52 23.52
C PHE A 6 18.87 -24.82 24.70
N THR A 7 19.72 -25.60 25.38
CA THR A 7 20.50 -25.16 26.53
C THR A 7 21.97 -25.14 26.18
N ILE A 8 22.68 -24.10 26.62
CA ILE A 8 24.15 -24.05 26.60
C ILE A 8 24.67 -23.96 28.02
N THR A 9 25.95 -24.32 28.21
CA THR A 9 26.65 -24.15 29.48
C THR A 9 27.67 -23.05 29.35
N LEU A 10 27.67 -22.10 30.29
CA LEU A 10 28.64 -21.01 30.39
C LEU A 10 29.31 -21.03 31.76
N ALA A 11 30.50 -20.44 31.87
CA ALA A 11 31.07 -20.06 33.17
C ALA A 11 30.51 -18.68 33.60
N ALA A 12 30.29 -18.48 34.89
CA ALA A 12 29.74 -17.22 35.40
C ALA A 12 30.85 -16.17 35.61
N ALA A 13 30.74 -15.01 34.96
CA ALA A 13 31.73 -13.92 35.12
C ALA A 13 31.66 -13.26 36.52
N ALA A 14 30.47 -13.31 37.13
CA ALA A 14 30.18 -12.92 38.50
C ALA A 14 29.09 -13.87 39.05
N ARG A 15 28.69 -13.73 40.32
CA ARG A 15 27.58 -14.53 40.86
C ARG A 15 26.32 -14.34 40.02
N VAL A 16 25.79 -15.46 39.50
CA VAL A 16 24.55 -15.52 38.71
C VAL A 16 23.47 -16.20 39.54
N GLU A 17 22.30 -15.59 39.62
CA GLU A 17 21.09 -16.21 40.15
C GLU A 17 20.31 -16.97 39.07
N ALA A 18 19.50 -17.96 39.47
CA ALA A 18 18.60 -18.67 38.58
C ALA A 18 17.49 -17.77 38.03
N HIS A 19 16.96 -18.10 36.86
CA HIS A 19 15.84 -17.40 36.22
C HIS A 19 16.09 -15.91 35.95
N ARG A 20 17.34 -15.58 35.61
CA ARG A 20 17.76 -14.23 35.20
C ARG A 20 18.08 -14.20 33.71
N LEU A 21 17.83 -13.07 33.05
CA LEU A 21 18.31 -12.76 31.71
C LEU A 21 19.84 -12.76 31.71
N ILE A 22 20.44 -13.50 30.78
CA ILE A 22 21.89 -13.66 30.67
C ILE A 22 22.39 -13.06 29.37
N LYS A 23 23.46 -12.30 29.43
CA LYS A 23 24.26 -11.88 28.27
C LYS A 23 25.67 -12.45 28.37
N LEU A 24 26.41 -12.44 27.27
CA LEU A 24 27.84 -12.72 27.30
C LEU A 24 28.58 -11.52 27.90
N SER A 25 29.53 -11.77 28.80
CA SER A 25 30.33 -10.72 29.40
C SER A 25 31.15 -10.00 28.34
N SER A 26 31.10 -8.67 28.35
CA SER A 26 31.90 -7.85 27.43
C SER A 26 33.41 -7.97 27.68
N ALA A 27 33.81 -8.39 28.89
CA ALA A 27 35.21 -8.54 29.27
C ALA A 27 35.85 -9.82 28.72
N SER A 28 35.15 -10.96 28.78
CA SER A 28 35.69 -12.27 28.36
C SER A 28 35.12 -12.76 27.03
N GLY A 29 33.90 -12.36 26.65
CA GLY A 29 33.20 -12.83 25.45
C GLY A 29 32.73 -14.29 25.50
N THR A 30 33.08 -15.04 26.55
CA THR A 30 32.81 -16.48 26.71
C THR A 30 32.11 -16.83 28.03
N GLU A 31 32.13 -15.94 29.01
CA GLU A 31 31.41 -16.11 30.28
C GLU A 31 30.05 -15.42 30.21
N GLY A 32 29.11 -15.88 31.03
CA GLY A 32 27.79 -15.29 31.17
C GLY A 32 27.70 -14.35 32.38
N GLU A 33 26.97 -13.25 32.23
CA GLU A 33 26.62 -12.33 33.31
C GLU A 33 25.15 -11.90 33.21
N HIS A 34 24.62 -11.32 34.28
CA HIS A 34 23.26 -10.76 34.25
C HIS A 34 23.16 -9.63 33.23
N ASN A 35 22.08 -9.65 32.45
CA ASN A 35 21.74 -8.55 31.55
C ASN A 35 21.41 -7.28 32.35
N GLY A 36 21.78 -6.12 31.81
CA GLY A 36 21.50 -4.82 32.41
C GLY A 36 20.06 -4.36 32.16
N ALA A 37 19.65 -3.31 32.88
CA ALA A 37 18.38 -2.64 32.62
C ALA A 37 18.39 -1.98 31.23
N GLY A 38 17.28 -2.09 30.49
CA GLY A 38 17.14 -1.53 29.14
C GLY A 38 17.96 -2.23 28.03
N GLU A 39 18.78 -3.23 28.36
CA GLU A 39 19.61 -3.93 27.38
C GLU A 39 18.85 -5.07 26.67
N THR A 40 19.04 -5.21 25.36
CA THR A 40 18.40 -6.24 24.51
C THR A 40 19.33 -7.39 24.13
N ALA A 41 20.61 -7.32 24.54
CA ALA A 41 21.69 -8.22 24.16
C ALA A 41 21.73 -9.56 24.92
N PHE A 42 20.68 -9.88 25.68
CA PHE A 42 20.58 -11.16 26.37
C PHE A 42 20.43 -12.32 25.37
N ILE A 43 21.11 -13.43 25.67
CA ILE A 43 21.14 -14.65 24.87
C ILE A 43 20.16 -15.72 25.37
N GLY A 44 19.64 -15.57 26.59
CA GLY A 44 18.75 -16.54 27.21
C GLY A 44 18.47 -16.28 28.68
N VAL A 45 18.01 -17.31 29.38
CA VAL A 45 17.67 -17.27 30.81
C VAL A 45 18.45 -18.34 31.56
N SER A 46 19.04 -18.00 32.71
CA SER A 46 19.74 -18.97 33.56
C SER A 46 18.77 -20.00 34.13
N LEU A 47 19.19 -21.27 34.13
CA LEU A 47 18.44 -22.38 34.70
C LEU A 47 18.77 -22.60 36.18
N THR A 48 20.00 -22.30 36.58
CA THR A 48 20.52 -22.48 37.94
C THR A 48 21.35 -21.28 38.38
N ALA A 49 21.53 -21.13 39.69
CA ALA A 49 22.49 -20.17 40.23
C ALA A 49 23.91 -20.75 40.17
N ALA A 50 24.93 -19.88 40.13
CA ALA A 50 26.35 -20.22 40.14
C ALA A 50 27.17 -19.07 40.71
N ASP A 51 28.23 -19.39 41.46
CA ASP A 51 29.22 -18.41 41.88
C ASP A 51 30.22 -18.09 40.75
N ALA A 52 31.02 -17.04 40.91
CA ALA A 52 31.97 -16.62 39.88
C ALA A 52 32.96 -17.76 39.52
N GLY A 53 33.12 -18.02 38.23
CA GLY A 53 33.94 -19.10 37.67
C GLY A 53 33.23 -20.45 37.59
N GLU A 54 32.07 -20.63 38.22
CA GLU A 54 31.31 -21.89 38.15
C GLU A 54 30.48 -22.00 36.86
N ALA A 55 30.26 -23.23 36.41
CA ALA A 55 29.46 -23.52 35.24
C ALA A 55 27.96 -23.50 35.55
N PHE A 56 27.15 -22.95 34.64
CA PHE A 56 25.69 -22.93 34.75
C PHE A 56 25.01 -23.09 33.40
N GLY A 57 23.77 -23.59 33.42
CA GLY A 57 22.94 -23.76 32.22
C GLY A 57 22.18 -22.49 31.86
N VAL A 58 22.13 -22.17 30.57
CA VAL A 58 21.32 -21.08 30.00
C VAL A 58 20.38 -21.66 28.96
N ARG A 59 19.08 -21.49 29.17
CA ARG A 59 18.08 -21.76 28.13
C ARG A 59 18.10 -20.62 27.13
N LEU A 60 18.48 -20.91 25.89
CA LEU A 60 18.63 -19.91 24.85
C LEU A 60 17.30 -19.23 24.53
N ARG A 61 17.37 -17.95 24.16
CA ARG A 61 16.26 -17.24 23.52
C ARG A 61 16.05 -17.82 22.12
N GLY A 62 14.80 -18.00 21.72
CA GLY A 62 14.47 -18.47 20.38
C GLY A 62 12.95 -18.48 20.16
N PRO A 63 12.50 -18.73 18.92
CA PRO A 63 11.08 -18.68 18.56
C PRO A 63 10.27 -19.87 19.12
N TRP A 64 10.87 -20.69 19.97
CA TRP A 64 10.30 -21.95 20.43
C TRP A 64 10.23 -21.97 21.96
N GLY A 65 9.01 -22.10 22.47
CA GLY A 65 8.74 -22.27 23.88
C GLY A 65 8.77 -20.98 24.69
N THR A 66 8.55 -21.14 25.99
CA THR A 66 8.42 -20.04 26.95
C THR A 66 9.55 -20.12 27.97
N HIS A 67 9.79 -19.00 28.65
CA HIS A 67 10.87 -18.86 29.63
C HIS A 67 10.30 -18.51 30.99
N ARG A 68 10.79 -19.16 32.04
CA ARG A 68 10.60 -18.72 33.43
C ARG A 68 11.65 -17.70 33.79
N VAL A 69 11.21 -16.48 34.03
CA VAL A 69 12.07 -15.34 34.35
C VAL A 69 11.53 -14.61 35.57
N ALA A 70 12.43 -14.09 36.38
CA ALA A 70 12.05 -13.38 37.59
C ALA A 70 11.76 -11.90 37.31
N GLY A 71 10.65 -11.40 37.85
CA GLY A 71 10.25 -10.00 37.72
C GLY A 71 10.89 -9.08 38.76
N ALA A 72 10.98 -7.79 38.42
CA ALA A 72 11.47 -6.71 39.28
C ALA A 72 10.33 -5.97 40.01
N GLU A 73 9.08 -6.17 39.58
CA GLU A 73 7.88 -5.49 40.06
C GLU A 73 6.65 -6.40 39.91
N ALA A 74 5.48 -5.90 40.27
CA ALA A 74 4.22 -6.57 39.92
C ALA A 74 4.00 -6.44 38.41
N ILE A 75 3.71 -7.55 37.73
CA ILE A 75 3.57 -7.59 36.27
C ILE A 75 2.26 -8.29 35.92
N ALA A 76 1.47 -7.68 35.05
CA ALA A 76 0.22 -8.27 34.58
C ALA A 76 0.47 -9.31 33.46
N ALA A 77 -0.42 -10.30 33.34
CA ALA A 77 -0.42 -11.19 32.17
C ALA A 77 -0.74 -10.40 30.90
N GLY A 78 -0.02 -10.66 29.81
CA GLY A 78 -0.12 -9.93 28.54
C GLY A 78 0.68 -8.63 28.47
N ALA A 79 1.32 -8.21 29.56
CA ALA A 79 2.16 -7.01 29.56
C ALA A 79 3.40 -7.19 28.67
N SER A 80 3.80 -6.11 27.99
CA SER A 80 5.11 -6.02 27.33
C SER A 80 6.21 -6.03 28.38
N LEU A 81 7.26 -6.80 28.13
CA LEU A 81 8.38 -6.96 29.05
C LEU A 81 9.60 -6.16 28.58
N TYR A 82 10.27 -5.55 29.54
CA TYR A 82 11.51 -4.80 29.39
C TYR A 82 12.59 -5.37 30.32
N ALA A 83 13.86 -5.27 29.92
CA ALA A 83 14.96 -5.71 30.76
C ALA A 83 15.09 -4.79 32.00
N ALA A 84 15.24 -5.41 33.16
CA ALA A 84 15.48 -4.72 34.43
C ALA A 84 16.84 -5.11 35.02
N ALA A 85 17.28 -4.37 36.02
CA ALA A 85 18.55 -4.63 36.70
C ALA A 85 18.62 -6.06 37.29
N ALA A 86 19.84 -6.59 37.45
CA ALA A 86 20.12 -7.94 37.92
C ALA A 86 19.48 -9.06 37.05
N GLY A 87 19.36 -8.81 35.74
CA GLY A 87 18.78 -9.76 34.79
C GLY A 87 17.30 -10.06 35.05
N LYS A 88 16.56 -9.13 35.63
CA LYS A 88 15.10 -9.25 35.84
C LYS A 88 14.33 -8.76 34.62
N VAL A 89 13.01 -8.94 34.66
CA VAL A 89 12.06 -8.28 33.74
C VAL A 89 11.12 -7.35 34.48
N LYS A 90 10.56 -6.37 33.78
CA LYS A 90 9.55 -5.42 34.28
C LYS A 90 8.57 -5.05 33.18
N ASP A 91 7.43 -4.44 33.50
CA ASP A 91 6.47 -3.95 32.50
C ASP A 91 6.47 -2.42 32.34
N SER A 92 7.20 -1.72 33.21
CA SER A 92 7.58 -0.32 33.02
C SER A 92 8.61 -0.15 31.89
N ALA A 93 8.28 0.67 30.89
CA ALA A 93 9.12 0.89 29.70
C ALA A 93 10.55 1.34 30.04
N ASP A 94 11.53 0.60 29.50
CA ASP A 94 12.97 0.87 29.63
C ASP A 94 13.72 0.10 28.55
N GLY A 95 14.23 0.81 27.53
CA GLY A 95 14.75 0.20 26.31
C GLY A 95 13.66 -0.40 25.42
N ASP A 96 14.05 -1.35 24.55
CA ASP A 96 13.12 -2.03 23.65
C ASP A 96 12.36 -3.16 24.35
N ILE A 97 11.20 -3.52 23.81
CA ILE A 97 10.43 -4.68 24.25
C ILE A 97 11.23 -5.95 23.96
N ILE A 98 11.38 -6.80 24.98
CA ILE A 98 12.11 -8.07 24.89
C ILE A 98 11.21 -9.31 24.94
N GLY A 99 9.90 -9.11 25.15
CA GLY A 99 8.94 -10.18 25.21
C GLY A 99 7.56 -9.78 25.77
N THR A 100 6.77 -10.78 26.11
CA THR A 100 5.43 -10.63 26.67
C THR A 100 5.23 -11.58 27.85
N ALA A 101 4.63 -11.10 28.93
CA ALA A 101 4.25 -11.92 30.08
C ALA A 101 3.08 -12.85 29.75
N LEU A 102 3.18 -14.13 30.09
CA LEU A 102 2.12 -15.14 29.94
C LEU A 102 1.43 -15.45 31.26
N SER A 103 2.00 -15.03 32.39
CA SER A 103 1.41 -15.11 33.72
C SER A 103 1.66 -13.83 34.50
N ALA A 104 0.77 -13.52 35.44
CA ALA A 104 0.94 -12.38 36.35
C ALA A 104 1.80 -12.74 37.57
N ILE A 105 2.49 -11.75 38.12
CA ILE A 105 3.20 -11.83 39.42
C ILE A 105 2.90 -10.59 40.27
N GLY A 106 2.99 -10.75 41.59
CA GLY A 106 2.61 -9.71 42.56
C GLY A 106 3.77 -8.86 43.08
N GLY A 107 5.01 -9.13 42.72
CA GLY A 107 6.16 -8.34 43.19
C GLY A 107 7.52 -8.91 42.84
N ASP A 108 8.56 -8.20 43.29
CA ASP A 108 9.96 -8.48 42.99
C ASP A 108 10.40 -9.91 43.37
N GLY A 109 11.19 -10.53 42.48
CA GLY A 109 11.79 -11.84 42.68
C GLY A 109 10.86 -13.02 42.38
N GLN A 110 9.57 -12.79 42.17
CA GLN A 110 8.63 -13.85 41.74
C GLN A 110 8.88 -14.26 40.29
N LEU A 111 8.64 -15.53 39.99
CA LEU A 111 8.82 -16.09 38.65
C LEU A 111 7.54 -15.95 37.83
N LEU A 112 7.68 -15.47 36.60
CA LEU A 112 6.63 -15.45 35.60
C LEU A 112 7.03 -16.29 34.39
N GLU A 113 6.03 -16.83 33.69
CA GLU A 113 6.20 -17.45 32.39
C GLU A 113 6.12 -16.36 31.30
N ALA A 114 7.09 -16.29 30.41
CA ALA A 114 7.20 -15.26 29.38
C ALA A 114 7.45 -15.85 28.00
N TRP A 115 6.97 -15.15 26.97
CA TRP A 115 7.48 -15.32 25.62
C TRP A 115 8.61 -14.31 25.39
N LEU A 116 9.86 -14.75 25.37
CA LEU A 116 11.02 -13.88 25.13
C LEU A 116 11.46 -13.99 23.68
N ASP A 117 11.02 -13.03 22.87
CA ASP A 117 11.51 -12.83 21.52
C ASP A 117 11.75 -11.33 21.35
N ALA A 118 12.95 -10.95 20.91
CA ALA A 118 13.29 -9.56 20.64
C ALA A 118 12.60 -9.02 19.37
N GLY A 119 11.72 -9.82 18.76
CA GLY A 119 10.83 -9.38 17.71
C GLY A 119 9.90 -8.30 18.24
N THR A 120 10.24 -7.04 17.93
CA THR A 120 9.33 -5.90 17.75
C THR A 120 7.88 -6.33 17.91
N GLY A 121 7.32 -6.15 19.12
CA GLY A 121 5.97 -6.62 19.42
C GLY A 121 5.06 -6.27 18.25
N ALA A 122 4.51 -7.29 17.59
CA ALA A 122 3.95 -7.26 16.23
C ALA A 122 3.52 -5.85 15.81
N THR A 123 4.47 -5.06 15.29
CA THR A 123 4.16 -3.69 14.93
C THR A 123 3.26 -3.81 13.72
N ALA A 124 2.09 -3.18 13.77
CA ALA A 124 1.18 -3.18 12.63
C ALA A 124 1.99 -2.87 11.38
N ILE A 125 1.91 -3.74 10.37
CA ILE A 125 2.60 -3.50 9.10
C ILE A 125 1.99 -2.23 8.52
N LEU A 126 2.69 -1.11 8.67
CA LEU A 126 2.24 0.17 8.16
C LEU A 126 2.24 0.08 6.63
N ARG A 127 1.20 0.59 5.97
CA ARG A 127 1.17 0.69 4.51
C ARG A 127 2.39 1.46 3.98
N ALA A 128 2.90 2.42 4.74
CA ALA A 128 4.14 3.14 4.45
C ALA A 128 5.41 2.27 4.37
N ASN A 129 5.34 1.00 4.78
CA ASN A 129 6.44 0.03 4.68
C ASN A 129 6.28 -0.93 3.49
N LEU A 130 5.11 -0.94 2.83
CA LEU A 130 4.90 -1.73 1.62
C LEU A 130 5.61 -1.08 0.42
N ALA A 131 6.00 -1.90 -0.54
CA ALA A 131 6.66 -1.44 -1.76
C ALA A 131 5.72 -0.56 -2.60
N ILE A 132 6.29 0.37 -3.35
CA ILE A 132 5.51 1.18 -4.28
C ILE A 132 5.37 0.42 -5.60
N GLU A 133 4.13 0.20 -6.05
CA GLU A 133 3.82 -0.19 -7.42
C GLU A 133 3.50 1.09 -8.21
N GLU A 134 4.38 1.45 -9.15
CA GLU A 134 4.18 2.65 -9.96
C GLU A 134 3.05 2.47 -10.99
N LEU A 135 2.21 3.50 -11.15
CA LEU A 135 1.18 3.63 -12.19
C LEU A 135 0.30 2.37 -12.39
N LYS A 136 -0.16 1.77 -11.29
CA LYS A 136 -1.06 0.63 -11.33
C LYS A 136 -2.36 0.99 -12.05
N PRO A 137 -2.82 0.19 -13.05
CA PRO A 137 -4.04 0.48 -13.77
C PRO A 137 -5.31 0.04 -13.02
N TYR A 138 -6.25 0.97 -12.90
CA TYR A 138 -7.61 0.75 -12.41
C TYR A 138 -8.58 1.05 -13.56
N ALA A 139 -9.31 0.03 -14.00
CA ALA A 139 -10.24 0.16 -15.13
C ALA A 139 -11.42 1.05 -14.77
N ILE A 140 -11.72 2.01 -15.64
CA ILE A 140 -12.93 2.84 -15.58
C ILE A 140 -13.93 2.22 -16.56
N PRO A 141 -15.07 1.67 -16.09
CA PRO A 141 -16.04 1.05 -16.98
C PRO A 141 -16.60 2.07 -17.99
N LEU A 142 -16.56 1.72 -19.28
CA LEU A 142 -17.10 2.59 -20.34
C LEU A 142 -18.61 2.85 -20.17
N ALA A 143 -19.32 1.93 -19.52
CA ALA A 143 -20.74 2.05 -19.20
C ALA A 143 -21.04 3.12 -18.14
N ASP A 144 -20.04 3.55 -17.36
CA ASP A 144 -20.20 4.59 -16.33
C ASP A 144 -20.02 5.99 -16.90
N VAL A 145 -19.52 6.11 -18.14
CA VAL A 145 -19.41 7.39 -18.82
C VAL A 145 -20.80 7.97 -19.08
N ARG A 146 -20.92 9.29 -18.88
CA ARG A 146 -22.13 10.08 -19.06
C ARG A 146 -21.88 11.21 -20.05
N ALA A 147 -22.96 11.77 -20.58
CA ALA A 147 -22.91 12.89 -21.50
C ALA A 147 -22.34 14.11 -20.76
N ALA A 148 -21.22 14.68 -21.23
CA ALA A 148 -20.50 15.71 -20.47
C ALA A 148 -21.35 16.96 -20.18
N GLY A 149 -22.16 17.40 -21.15
CA GLY A 149 -22.98 18.61 -21.02
C GLY A 149 -24.24 18.46 -20.18
N THR A 150 -24.77 17.23 -19.99
CA THR A 150 -26.06 17.01 -19.31
C THR A 150 -26.00 16.05 -18.12
N GLY A 151 -24.90 15.31 -17.96
CA GLY A 151 -24.80 14.21 -16.99
C GLY A 151 -25.68 12.99 -17.30
N GLY A 152 -26.40 13.00 -18.43
CA GLY A 152 -27.30 11.92 -18.83
C GLY A 152 -26.58 10.66 -19.29
N ILE A 153 -27.32 9.56 -19.41
CA ILE A 153 -26.82 8.30 -19.98
C ILE A 153 -26.47 8.53 -21.46
N LEU A 154 -25.36 7.93 -21.92
CA LEU A 154 -24.98 7.96 -23.32
C LEU A 154 -25.96 7.13 -24.17
N GLY A 155 -26.32 7.63 -25.35
CA GLY A 155 -27.03 6.85 -26.35
C GLY A 155 -26.13 5.79 -27.00
N ASN A 156 -26.75 4.88 -27.76
CA ASN A 156 -26.03 3.84 -28.51
C ASN A 156 -25.28 4.39 -29.75
N SER A 157 -25.33 5.70 -29.98
CA SER A 157 -24.68 6.41 -31.07
C SER A 157 -24.20 7.77 -30.57
N ALA A 158 -23.10 8.26 -31.14
CA ALA A 158 -22.55 9.56 -30.80
C ALA A 158 -23.53 10.70 -31.15
N GLY A 159 -23.39 11.83 -30.47
CA GLY A 159 -24.28 12.98 -30.64
C GLY A 159 -25.68 12.81 -30.02
N THR A 160 -25.90 11.77 -29.21
CA THR A 160 -27.14 11.59 -28.44
C THR A 160 -26.83 11.39 -26.95
N PRO A 161 -27.02 12.41 -26.08
CA PRO A 161 -27.38 13.81 -26.38
C PRO A 161 -26.36 14.55 -27.26
N SER A 162 -26.76 15.70 -27.84
CA SER A 162 -25.89 16.48 -28.74
C SER A 162 -24.51 16.75 -28.14
N GLY A 163 -23.45 16.51 -28.91
CA GLY A 163 -22.06 16.66 -28.47
C GLY A 163 -21.55 15.56 -27.52
N ALA A 164 -22.35 14.54 -27.20
CA ALA A 164 -21.89 13.42 -26.37
C ALA A 164 -21.19 12.33 -27.20
N LEU A 165 -20.32 11.56 -26.54
CA LEU A 165 -19.90 10.26 -27.06
C LEU A 165 -21.10 9.28 -27.13
N GLY A 166 -21.01 8.25 -27.96
CA GLY A 166 -21.95 7.14 -27.97
C GLY A 166 -21.36 5.89 -27.32
N LEU A 167 -22.15 5.09 -26.62
CA LEU A 167 -21.74 3.77 -26.12
C LEU A 167 -22.25 2.68 -27.06
N THR A 168 -21.37 2.16 -27.92
CA THR A 168 -21.70 1.01 -28.77
C THR A 168 -21.52 -0.27 -27.95
N PRO A 169 -22.58 -1.06 -27.69
CA PRO A 169 -22.50 -2.23 -26.81
C PRO A 169 -21.69 -3.40 -27.39
N GLY A 170 -21.40 -3.37 -28.70
CA GLY A 170 -20.77 -4.49 -29.40
C GLY A 170 -21.71 -5.68 -29.57
N THR A 171 -21.13 -6.85 -29.83
CA THR A 171 -21.85 -8.11 -30.03
C THR A 171 -21.21 -9.14 -29.12
N PHE A 172 -21.99 -9.74 -28.21
CA PHE A 172 -21.49 -10.74 -27.28
C PHE A 172 -20.74 -11.87 -28.01
N GLY A 173 -19.53 -12.18 -27.55
CA GLY A 173 -18.66 -13.20 -28.17
C GLY A 173 -17.96 -12.77 -29.46
N THR A 174 -18.13 -11.53 -29.94
CA THR A 174 -17.48 -11.06 -31.18
C THR A 174 -16.84 -9.69 -31.02
N ASN A 175 -17.59 -8.68 -30.58
CA ASN A 175 -17.15 -7.30 -30.48
C ASN A 175 -17.34 -6.77 -29.05
N SER A 176 -16.30 -6.20 -28.47
CA SER A 176 -16.38 -5.55 -27.15
C SER A 176 -17.09 -4.19 -27.24
N PRO A 177 -17.67 -3.68 -26.13
CA PRO A 177 -18.20 -2.33 -26.07
C PRO A 177 -17.14 -1.27 -26.38
N LEU A 178 -17.54 -0.19 -27.05
CA LEU A 178 -16.69 0.94 -27.40
C LEU A 178 -17.41 2.25 -27.12
N LEU A 179 -16.68 3.30 -26.74
CA LEU A 179 -17.17 4.65 -26.92
C LEU A 179 -16.84 5.13 -28.33
N VAL A 180 -17.74 5.85 -28.96
CA VAL A 180 -17.58 6.34 -30.35
C VAL A 180 -17.89 7.83 -30.43
N GLY A 181 -17.10 8.54 -31.24
CA GLY A 181 -17.42 9.90 -31.69
C GLY A 181 -18.35 9.89 -32.91
N GLU A 182 -18.82 11.08 -33.30
CA GLU A 182 -19.55 11.26 -34.55
C GLU A 182 -18.59 11.14 -35.73
N ALA A 183 -19.11 10.64 -36.86
CA ALA A 183 -18.35 10.65 -38.11
C ALA A 183 -18.18 12.08 -38.64
N ALA A 184 -16.96 12.44 -39.02
CA ALA A 184 -16.60 13.81 -39.40
C ALA A 184 -16.44 14.01 -40.92
N ASN A 185 -17.14 13.25 -41.76
CA ASN A 185 -17.01 13.31 -43.22
C ASN A 185 -17.18 14.75 -43.76
N ASN A 186 -16.12 15.28 -44.37
CA ASN A 186 -16.01 16.66 -44.84
C ASN A 186 -16.44 17.71 -43.78
N ASN A 187 -16.12 17.43 -42.51
CA ASN A 187 -16.55 18.24 -41.38
C ASN A 187 -15.56 18.09 -40.20
N SER A 188 -15.82 18.83 -39.14
CA SER A 188 -15.24 18.60 -37.82
C SER A 188 -16.34 18.36 -36.80
N LYS A 189 -16.08 17.40 -35.91
CA LYS A 189 -16.99 16.97 -34.85
C LYS A 189 -16.21 16.85 -33.55
N THR A 190 -16.81 17.37 -32.48
CA THR A 190 -16.28 17.24 -31.13
C THR A 190 -17.31 16.54 -30.28
N ASN A 191 -16.90 15.46 -29.63
CA ASN A 191 -17.75 14.70 -28.73
C ASN A 191 -17.04 14.53 -27.39
N ALA A 192 -17.79 14.60 -26.30
CA ALA A 192 -17.23 14.44 -24.96
C ALA A 192 -18.06 13.50 -24.09
N GLY A 193 -17.36 12.77 -23.22
CA GLY A 193 -17.94 11.97 -22.15
C GLY A 193 -17.30 12.34 -20.82
N ARG A 194 -18.06 12.23 -19.73
CA ARG A 194 -17.62 12.55 -18.37
C ARG A 194 -17.84 11.36 -17.44
N VAL A 195 -16.94 11.11 -16.52
CA VAL A 195 -17.00 9.99 -15.57
C VAL A 195 -16.31 10.37 -14.27
N LEU A 196 -16.79 9.82 -13.15
CA LEU A 196 -16.14 9.96 -11.86
C LEU A 196 -15.18 8.78 -11.64
N ALA A 197 -13.93 9.08 -11.32
CA ALA A 197 -12.89 8.10 -11.05
C ALA A 197 -12.30 8.35 -9.66
N THR A 198 -12.48 7.40 -8.75
CA THR A 198 -11.96 7.50 -7.38
C THR A 198 -10.54 6.96 -7.30
N LEU A 199 -9.64 7.72 -6.67
CA LEU A 199 -8.30 7.24 -6.35
C LEU A 199 -8.39 6.06 -5.36
N PRO A 200 -7.64 4.98 -5.60
CA PRO A 200 -7.71 3.80 -4.74
C PRO A 200 -7.28 4.14 -3.31
N PRO A 201 -7.80 3.42 -2.30
CA PRO A 201 -7.37 3.60 -0.91
C PRO A 201 -5.86 3.40 -0.70
N GLU A 202 -5.20 2.63 -1.57
CA GLU A 202 -3.77 2.33 -1.55
C GLU A 202 -2.90 3.39 -2.24
N TYR A 203 -3.50 4.40 -2.86
CA TYR A 203 -2.77 5.50 -3.50
C TYR A 203 -1.76 6.13 -2.54
N VAL A 204 -0.60 6.50 -3.07
CA VAL A 204 0.40 7.27 -2.32
C VAL A 204 0.09 8.75 -2.53
N ALA A 205 -0.27 9.48 -1.48
CA ALA A 205 -0.55 10.92 -1.57
C ALA A 205 0.62 11.66 -2.26
N GLY A 206 0.31 12.47 -3.28
CA GLY A 206 1.30 13.15 -4.12
C GLY A 206 2.07 12.26 -5.12
N GLY A 207 1.80 10.95 -5.15
CA GLY A 207 2.36 10.00 -6.11
C GLY A 207 1.83 10.22 -7.54
N LYS A 208 2.44 9.60 -8.54
CA LYS A 208 2.06 9.83 -9.96
C LYS A 208 0.61 9.38 -10.20
N VAL A 209 -0.12 10.20 -10.96
CA VAL A 209 -1.48 9.90 -11.44
C VAL A 209 -1.58 10.20 -12.93
N ARG A 210 -2.25 9.31 -13.68
CA ARG A 210 -2.56 9.52 -15.10
C ARG A 210 -3.95 9.01 -15.44
N ILE A 211 -4.57 9.62 -16.45
CA ILE A 211 -5.70 9.02 -17.16
C ILE A 211 -5.18 8.42 -18.46
N ARG A 212 -5.44 7.13 -18.66
CA ARG A 212 -5.10 6.43 -19.91
C ARG A 212 -6.35 6.24 -20.74
N VAL A 213 -6.28 6.66 -22.00
CA VAL A 213 -7.30 6.43 -23.01
C VAL A 213 -6.75 5.49 -24.07
N ARG A 214 -7.43 4.37 -24.33
CA ARG A 214 -7.09 3.49 -25.46
C ARG A 214 -7.98 3.82 -26.64
N ALA A 215 -7.44 4.46 -27.66
CA ALA A 215 -8.22 4.99 -28.78
C ALA A 215 -7.64 4.65 -30.15
N ARG A 216 -8.48 4.74 -31.18
CA ARG A 216 -8.09 4.70 -32.60
C ARG A 216 -9.06 5.51 -33.46
N ILE A 217 -8.72 5.70 -34.73
CA ILE A 217 -9.62 6.16 -35.79
C ILE A 217 -10.05 4.94 -36.64
N THR A 218 -11.25 4.96 -37.23
CA THR A 218 -11.75 3.87 -38.10
C THR A 218 -11.14 3.82 -39.52
N GLY A 219 -10.06 4.56 -39.77
CA GLY A 219 -9.27 4.52 -41.01
C GLY A 219 -8.55 5.84 -41.29
N ASP A 220 -7.91 5.94 -42.45
CA ASP A 220 -7.12 7.12 -42.84
C ASP A 220 -7.94 8.40 -42.87
N VAL A 221 -7.34 9.49 -42.40
CA VAL A 221 -7.94 10.82 -42.30
C VAL A 221 -7.11 11.84 -43.07
N GLN A 222 -7.76 12.86 -43.62
CA GLN A 222 -7.06 13.94 -44.31
C GLN A 222 -6.47 14.97 -43.33
N VAL A 223 -7.06 15.07 -42.14
CA VAL A 223 -6.64 15.99 -41.08
C VAL A 223 -6.45 15.21 -39.78
N ALA A 224 -5.49 15.63 -38.96
CA ALA A 224 -5.23 15.00 -37.66
C ALA A 224 -6.50 15.04 -36.77
N GLN A 225 -6.81 13.89 -36.17
CA GLN A 225 -7.86 13.78 -35.15
C GLN A 225 -7.22 13.60 -33.78
N THR A 226 -7.82 14.16 -32.73
CA THR A 226 -7.20 14.18 -31.41
C THR A 226 -8.10 13.62 -30.32
N VAL A 227 -7.46 13.11 -29.27
CA VAL A 227 -8.07 12.80 -27.98
C VAL A 227 -7.47 13.71 -26.93
N ASP A 228 -8.30 14.15 -26.00
CA ASP A 228 -7.91 15.03 -24.91
C ASP A 228 -8.61 14.62 -23.60
N VAL A 229 -8.03 15.01 -22.47
CA VAL A 229 -8.60 14.75 -21.15
C VAL A 229 -8.51 16.01 -20.31
N VAL A 230 -9.61 16.32 -19.63
CA VAL A 230 -9.69 17.33 -18.57
C VAL A 230 -10.05 16.59 -17.29
N ALA A 231 -9.41 16.94 -16.16
CA ALA A 231 -9.71 16.31 -14.88
C ALA A 231 -9.70 17.31 -13.74
N HIS A 232 -10.79 17.32 -12.96
CA HIS A 232 -10.91 18.13 -11.77
C HIS A 232 -11.07 17.24 -10.53
N GLN A 233 -10.50 17.64 -9.40
CA GLN A 233 -10.85 17.04 -8.10
C GLN A 233 -12.21 17.57 -7.66
N SER A 234 -13.12 16.66 -7.27
CA SER A 234 -14.39 16.99 -6.64
C SER A 234 -14.19 17.28 -5.16
N ASP A 235 -14.84 18.31 -4.62
CA ASP A 235 -14.85 18.61 -3.18
C ASP A 235 -15.97 17.87 -2.42
N GLY A 236 -16.82 17.10 -3.12
CA GLY A 236 -17.98 16.41 -2.56
C GLY A 236 -19.17 17.30 -2.17
N GLY A 237 -19.02 18.63 -2.22
CA GLY A 237 -20.04 19.64 -1.97
C GLY A 237 -20.59 20.31 -3.24
N GLY A 238 -20.11 19.90 -4.42
CA GLY A 238 -20.51 20.43 -5.72
C GLY A 238 -19.52 21.42 -6.33
N GLY A 239 -18.41 21.71 -5.65
CA GLY A 239 -17.27 22.42 -6.20
C GLY A 239 -16.27 21.46 -6.86
N ILE A 240 -15.43 22.04 -7.71
CA ILE A 240 -14.36 21.34 -8.43
C ILE A 240 -13.08 22.18 -8.41
N SER A 241 -11.92 21.53 -8.49
CA SER A 241 -10.62 22.21 -8.63
C SER A 241 -10.45 22.87 -10.01
N ALA A 242 -9.32 23.56 -10.22
CA ALA A 242 -8.82 23.83 -11.57
C ALA A 242 -8.52 22.52 -12.32
N ASP A 243 -8.38 22.58 -13.65
CA ASP A 243 -7.96 21.41 -14.43
C ASP A 243 -6.56 20.98 -13.99
N LEU A 244 -6.45 19.70 -13.66
CA LEU A 244 -5.23 19.08 -13.17
C LEU A 244 -4.41 18.46 -14.30
N VAL A 245 -4.98 18.30 -15.51
CA VAL A 245 -4.28 17.71 -16.65
C VAL A 245 -3.31 18.72 -17.26
N THR A 246 -2.05 18.32 -17.41
CA THR A 246 -1.00 19.16 -18.02
C THR A 246 -0.60 18.72 -19.43
N THR A 247 -1.06 17.54 -19.83
CA THR A 247 -0.76 16.98 -21.14
C THR A 247 -1.72 17.55 -22.17
N ALA A 248 -1.18 18.15 -23.23
CA ALA A 248 -2.01 18.63 -24.34
C ALA A 248 -2.67 17.47 -25.10
N ALA A 249 -3.74 17.78 -25.84
CA ALA A 249 -4.42 16.86 -26.73
C ALA A 249 -3.43 16.08 -27.64
N GLN A 250 -3.64 14.78 -27.77
CA GLN A 250 -2.76 13.87 -28.52
C GLN A 250 -3.42 13.43 -29.82
N THR A 251 -2.63 13.31 -30.89
CA THR A 251 -3.12 12.83 -32.20
C THR A 251 -3.34 11.32 -32.18
N VAL A 252 -4.49 10.88 -32.68
CA VAL A 252 -4.90 9.47 -32.69
C VAL A 252 -4.54 8.82 -34.03
N THR A 253 -4.17 7.54 -34.00
CA THR A 253 -3.84 6.73 -35.19
C THR A 253 -4.97 5.76 -35.54
N ASP A 254 -4.87 5.05 -36.66
CA ASP A 254 -5.85 4.05 -37.11
C ASP A 254 -5.77 2.70 -36.35
N GLU A 255 -4.67 2.47 -35.63
CA GLU A 255 -4.53 1.38 -34.67
C GLU A 255 -4.83 1.80 -33.23
N PHE A 256 -5.33 0.85 -32.42
CA PHE A 256 -5.58 1.08 -31.00
C PHE A 256 -4.26 1.26 -30.24
N ALA A 257 -4.01 2.48 -29.77
CA ALA A 257 -2.88 2.83 -28.93
C ALA A 257 -3.34 3.40 -27.58
N ASN A 258 -2.43 3.41 -26.60
CA ASN A 258 -2.65 4.04 -25.30
C ASN A 258 -2.13 5.47 -25.35
N TYR A 259 -2.98 6.42 -24.94
CA TYR A 259 -2.66 7.84 -24.78
C TYR A 259 -2.77 8.18 -23.30
N ASP A 260 -1.65 8.59 -22.72
CA ASP A 260 -1.53 8.87 -21.28
C ASP A 260 -1.54 10.37 -21.02
N PHE A 261 -2.42 10.82 -20.13
CA PHE A 261 -2.57 12.21 -19.71
C PHE A 261 -2.14 12.36 -18.26
N VAL A 262 -1.12 13.19 -18.01
CA VAL A 262 -0.57 13.44 -16.67
C VAL A 262 -1.51 14.33 -15.88
N VAL A 263 -1.90 13.87 -14.69
CA VAL A 263 -2.71 14.61 -13.71
C VAL A 263 -1.79 15.12 -12.61
N THR A 264 -1.86 16.42 -12.30
CA THR A 264 -1.08 17.05 -11.24
C THR A 264 -1.48 16.50 -9.87
N PRO A 265 -0.58 15.81 -9.14
CA PRO A 265 -0.98 15.05 -7.95
C PRO A 265 -0.87 15.82 -6.63
N THR A 266 -0.37 17.06 -6.63
CA THR A 266 0.09 17.76 -5.41
C THR A 266 -0.99 17.93 -4.34
N ALA A 267 -2.27 18.00 -4.72
CA ALA A 267 -3.40 18.13 -3.79
C ALA A 267 -4.20 16.82 -3.62
N LEU A 268 -3.77 15.73 -4.26
CA LEU A 268 -4.51 14.47 -4.29
C LEU A 268 -4.10 13.54 -3.14
N SER A 269 -5.11 12.99 -2.50
CA SER A 269 -5.07 12.07 -1.37
C SER A 269 -5.81 10.77 -1.71
N PRO A 270 -5.54 9.67 -0.97
CA PRO A 270 -6.25 8.42 -1.18
C PRO A 270 -7.76 8.59 -0.99
N GLY A 271 -8.55 8.04 -1.91
CA GLY A 271 -10.01 8.17 -1.87
C GLY A 271 -10.59 9.44 -2.50
N ASP A 272 -9.76 10.40 -2.92
CA ASP A 272 -10.25 11.56 -3.66
C ASP A 272 -10.93 11.15 -4.96
N VAL A 273 -11.97 11.89 -5.35
CA VAL A 273 -12.75 11.63 -6.56
C VAL A 273 -12.34 12.62 -7.64
N LEU A 274 -11.85 12.12 -8.76
CA LEU A 274 -11.62 12.88 -9.96
C LEU A 274 -12.87 12.87 -10.83
N ASP A 275 -13.27 14.04 -11.25
CA ASP A 275 -14.23 14.25 -12.30
C ASP A 275 -13.50 14.41 -13.63
N VAL A 276 -13.60 13.39 -14.48
CA VAL A 276 -12.78 13.22 -15.68
C VAL A 276 -13.66 13.39 -16.91
N GLN A 277 -13.32 14.34 -17.76
CA GLN A 277 -13.91 14.51 -19.09
C GLN A 277 -12.93 14.04 -20.16
N VAL A 278 -13.36 13.12 -21.00
CA VAL A 278 -12.62 12.69 -22.20
C VAL A 278 -13.27 13.34 -23.41
N VAL A 279 -12.47 14.01 -24.22
CA VAL A 279 -12.91 14.74 -25.41
C VAL A 279 -12.23 14.13 -26.63
N VAL A 280 -13.01 13.90 -27.68
CA VAL A 280 -12.50 13.51 -29.00
C VAL A 280 -12.85 14.60 -30.00
N ALA A 281 -11.88 14.97 -30.83
CA ALA A 281 -12.06 15.90 -31.93
C ALA A 281 -11.73 15.18 -33.24
N ALA A 282 -12.77 14.75 -33.94
CA ALA A 282 -12.66 14.19 -35.27
C ALA A 282 -12.70 15.34 -36.29
N ASN A 283 -11.65 15.46 -37.11
CA ASN A 283 -11.61 16.38 -38.23
C ASN A 283 -11.26 15.59 -39.47
N ASP A 284 -12.17 15.55 -40.44
CA ASP A 284 -11.92 14.96 -41.75
C ASP A 284 -12.40 15.94 -42.84
N THR A 285 -12.13 17.23 -42.63
CA THR A 285 -12.41 18.28 -43.60
C THR A 285 -11.66 17.99 -44.90
N GLY A 286 -12.38 17.93 -46.03
CA GLY A 286 -11.82 17.50 -47.31
C GLY A 286 -11.79 15.98 -47.53
N GLY A 287 -12.16 15.18 -46.53
CA GLY A 287 -12.38 13.75 -46.66
C GLY A 287 -13.74 13.42 -47.32
N ASN A 288 -13.90 12.17 -47.72
CA ASN A 288 -15.11 11.66 -48.40
C ASN A 288 -15.72 10.42 -47.73
N ALA A 289 -15.22 10.04 -46.56
CA ALA A 289 -15.59 8.82 -45.85
C ALA A 289 -16.00 9.12 -44.40
N ASN A 290 -16.86 8.27 -43.84
CA ASN A 290 -17.30 8.40 -42.45
C ASN A 290 -16.21 7.86 -41.51
N LYS A 291 -15.26 8.73 -41.12
CA LYS A 291 -14.22 8.43 -40.14
C LYS A 291 -14.63 8.97 -38.77
N LEU A 292 -14.42 8.15 -37.74
CA LEU A 292 -14.74 8.49 -36.35
C LEU A 292 -13.65 7.96 -35.42
N ILE A 293 -13.53 8.57 -34.24
CA ILE A 293 -12.68 8.10 -33.15
C ILE A 293 -13.45 7.04 -32.34
N GLN A 294 -12.77 5.95 -32.00
CA GLN A 294 -13.24 4.90 -31.09
C GLN A 294 -12.35 4.85 -29.85
N ILE A 295 -12.95 4.72 -28.68
CA ILE A 295 -12.24 4.47 -27.42
C ILE A 295 -12.63 3.06 -26.94
N GLY A 296 -11.62 2.20 -26.82
CA GLY A 296 -11.75 0.81 -26.40
C GLY A 296 -11.51 0.59 -24.90
N GLY A 297 -11.05 1.61 -24.17
CA GLY A 297 -10.89 1.51 -22.72
C GLY A 297 -10.40 2.80 -22.08
N LEU A 298 -10.70 2.94 -20.79
CA LEU A 298 -10.29 4.03 -19.92
C LEU A 298 -9.72 3.45 -18.63
N TRP A 299 -8.62 4.03 -18.14
CA TRP A 299 -8.02 3.63 -16.86
C TRP A 299 -7.53 4.85 -16.09
N LEU A 300 -7.69 4.78 -14.77
CA LEU A 300 -6.94 5.59 -13.81
C LEU A 300 -5.64 4.84 -13.49
N LEU A 301 -4.49 5.46 -13.73
CA LEU A 301 -3.19 4.93 -13.35
C LEU A 301 -2.71 5.69 -12.11
N ALA A 302 -2.35 4.97 -11.05
CA ALA A 302 -1.94 5.60 -9.80
C ALA A 302 -0.75 4.84 -9.17
N ASP A 303 0.18 5.57 -8.57
CA ASP A 303 1.20 4.98 -7.71
C ASP A 303 0.54 4.50 -6.41
N ILE A 304 0.69 3.22 -6.07
CA ILE A 304 0.08 2.62 -4.89
C ILE A 304 1.13 1.93 -4.00
N ARG A 305 0.76 1.65 -2.75
CA ARG A 305 1.53 0.77 -1.86
C ARG A 305 0.75 -0.50 -1.56
N GLY A 306 1.31 -1.63 -1.98
CA GLY A 306 0.68 -2.96 -1.93
C GLY A 306 1.72 -4.08 -1.86
#